data_AF-A0A7V9WSR0-F1
#
_entry.id   AF-A0A7V9WSR0-F1
#
_cell.length_a   1.000
_cell.length_b   1.000
_cell.length_c   1.000
_cell.angle_alpha   90.00
_cell.angle_beta   90.00
_cell.angle_gamma   90.00
#
_symmetry.space_group_name_H-M   'P 1'
#
loop_
_entity.id
_entity.type
_entity.pdbx_description
1 polymer ?
#
loop_
_entity_poly.entity_id
_entity_poly.type
_entity_poly.pdbx_seq_one_letter_code
_entity_poly.pdbx_strand_id
1 'polypeptide(L)'
;MKFKKILGITILSVLSIFLVACGQKTPENVEKTELKKEYIGTSNHSGYDNPFDEGTYTLTFNKSEKTVSNSNRDEKVYYEIVPDKKVPKKYLSIYEDKAKGKDHFFINVGYQKDKIWGKVGDQMYCVILTEGGKKIQILEFETGYSSDGYYNFIGKAE
;
A
#
# COMPACT_ATOMS: atom_id res chain seq x y z
N MET A 1 48.14 26.47 -37.01
CA MET A 1 47.22 26.96 -35.96
C MET A 1 45.83 26.43 -36.29
N LYS A 2 45.38 25.31 -35.69
CA LYS A 2 44.57 25.21 -34.46
C LYS A 2 43.30 26.07 -34.47
N PHE A 3 42.22 25.53 -35.03
CA PHE A 3 40.87 25.83 -34.55
C PHE A 3 40.22 24.55 -34.02
N LYS A 4 39.64 24.70 -32.84
CA LYS A 4 39.43 23.69 -31.82
C LYS A 4 38.08 23.00 -32.01
N LYS A 5 38.06 21.70 -31.70
CA LYS A 5 36.88 20.86 -31.57
C LYS A 5 35.86 21.53 -30.63
N ILE A 6 34.66 21.81 -31.13
CA ILE A 6 33.51 22.17 -30.27
C ILE A 6 32.92 20.84 -29.78
N LEU A 7 33.50 20.35 -28.69
CA LEU A 7 32.92 19.31 -27.84
C LEU A 7 32.06 20.00 -26.78
N GLY A 8 30.89 19.44 -26.49
CA GLY A 8 30.26 19.62 -25.18
C GLY A 8 28.78 19.99 -25.16
N ILE A 9 27.91 19.22 -25.82
CA ILE A 9 26.57 19.01 -25.26
C ILE A 9 26.72 17.85 -24.30
N THR A 10 26.79 18.14 -23.00
CA THR A 10 26.52 17.14 -21.98
C THR A 10 25.51 17.75 -21.05
N ILE A 11 24.25 17.43 -21.33
CA ILE A 11 23.11 17.66 -20.45
C ILE A 11 23.49 17.02 -19.11
N LEU A 12 23.82 17.86 -18.14
CA LEU A 12 23.96 17.47 -16.75
C LEU A 12 22.54 17.14 -16.27
N SER A 13 22.06 15.95 -16.63
CA SER A 13 20.92 15.35 -15.95
C SER A 13 21.41 15.10 -14.54
N VAL A 14 21.06 16.02 -13.65
CA VAL A 14 21.14 15.79 -12.21
C VAL A 14 20.19 14.63 -11.98
N LEU A 15 20.74 13.41 -12.06
CA LEU A 15 20.15 12.25 -11.46
C LEU A 15 20.17 12.59 -9.97
N SER A 16 19.09 13.19 -9.48
CA SER A 16 18.82 13.33 -8.07
C SER A 16 18.66 11.91 -7.54
N ILE A 17 19.81 11.30 -7.23
CA ILE A 17 19.90 10.10 -6.42
C ILE A 17 19.32 10.56 -5.10
N PHE A 18 18.02 10.35 -4.91
CA PHE A 18 17.47 10.28 -3.58
C PHE A 18 18.24 9.15 -2.90
N LEU A 19 19.31 9.50 -2.19
CA LEU A 19 19.70 8.78 -1.00
C LEU A 19 18.47 8.85 -0.11
N VAL A 20 17.57 7.89 -0.26
CA VAL A 20 16.59 7.59 0.76
C VAL A 20 17.45 7.13 1.92
N ALA A 21 17.77 8.06 2.81
CA ALA A 21 18.31 7.73 4.10
C ALA A 21 17.43 6.60 4.65
N CYS A 22 18.02 5.42 4.89
CA CYS A 22 17.35 4.26 5.47
C CYS A 22 16.93 4.51 6.94
N GLY A 23 16.42 5.70 7.25
CA GLY A 23 15.58 5.90 8.42
C GLY A 23 14.26 5.22 8.12
N GLN A 24 13.94 4.17 8.87
CA GLN A 24 12.67 3.47 8.77
C GLN A 24 11.54 4.49 9.00
N LYS A 25 10.77 4.80 7.95
CA LYS A 25 9.62 5.71 8.05
C LYS A 25 8.59 5.07 8.99
N THR A 26 7.92 5.90 9.79
CA THR A 26 6.78 5.41 10.58
C THR A 26 5.61 5.06 9.65
N PRO A 27 4.72 4.13 10.05
CA PRO A 27 3.52 3.81 9.28
C PRO A 27 2.70 5.04 8.85
N GLU A 28 2.55 6.03 9.74
CA GLU A 28 1.85 7.28 9.45
C GLU A 28 2.57 8.14 8.42
N ASN A 29 3.91 8.17 8.45
CA ASN A 29 4.68 8.88 7.45
C ASN A 29 4.60 8.19 6.08
N VAL A 30 4.65 6.85 6.05
CA VAL A 30 4.48 6.07 4.81
C VAL A 30 3.12 6.36 4.17
N GLU A 31 2.04 6.30 4.96
CA GLU A 31 0.70 6.63 4.46
C GLU A 31 0.61 8.07 3.95
N LYS A 32 1.22 9.02 4.66
CA LYS A 32 1.16 10.42 4.27
C LYS A 32 1.94 10.71 2.98
N THR A 33 3.17 10.22 2.87
CA THR A 33 4.12 10.63 1.81
C THR A 33 4.17 9.67 0.62
N GLU A 34 4.01 8.37 0.85
CA GLU A 34 4.21 7.37 -0.21
C GLU A 34 2.91 6.92 -0.83
N LEU A 35 1.88 6.66 -0.03
CA LEU A 35 0.57 6.18 -0.51
C LEU A 35 -0.04 7.21 -1.47
N LYS A 36 -0.27 6.78 -2.71
CA LYS A 36 -0.94 7.57 -3.74
C LYS A 36 -2.45 7.51 -3.55
N LYS A 37 -3.13 8.46 -4.18
CA LYS A 37 -4.58 8.58 -4.07
C LYS A 37 -5.27 7.37 -4.71
N GLU A 38 -4.77 6.90 -5.85
CA GLU A 38 -5.45 5.91 -6.67
C GLU A 38 -4.47 4.86 -7.18
N TYR A 39 -4.96 3.62 -7.29
CA TYR A 39 -4.24 2.49 -7.85
C TYR A 39 -5.16 1.66 -8.72
N ILE A 40 -4.79 1.47 -9.98
CA ILE A 40 -5.46 0.53 -10.87
C ILE A 40 -4.78 -0.81 -10.73
N GLY A 41 -5.54 -1.87 -10.45
CA GLY A 41 -4.96 -3.17 -10.17
C GLY A 41 -5.98 -4.29 -10.19
N THR A 42 -5.54 -5.46 -9.73
CA THR A 42 -6.36 -6.66 -9.71
C THR A 42 -6.12 -7.52 -8.48
N SER A 43 -7.15 -8.24 -8.04
CA SER A 43 -7.03 -9.38 -7.14
C SER A 43 -7.77 -10.59 -7.70
N ASN A 44 -7.27 -11.79 -7.40
CA ASN A 44 -7.90 -13.06 -7.81
C ASN A 44 -8.95 -13.56 -6.81
N HIS A 45 -9.05 -12.94 -5.63
CA HIS A 45 -10.02 -13.30 -4.60
C HIS A 45 -10.55 -12.01 -3.96
N SER A 46 -11.80 -12.01 -3.53
CA SER A 46 -12.33 -10.95 -2.69
C SER A 46 -11.76 -11.07 -1.27
N GLY A 47 -11.53 -9.92 -0.64
CA GLY A 47 -11.33 -9.84 0.79
C GLY A 47 -12.64 -9.99 1.54
N TYR A 48 -12.53 -10.15 2.85
CA TYR A 48 -13.67 -10.26 3.74
C TYR A 48 -14.54 -8.99 3.74
N ASP A 49 -13.89 -7.82 3.72
CA ASP A 49 -14.56 -6.53 3.75
C ASP A 49 -14.60 -5.88 2.36
N ASN A 50 -15.75 -5.32 1.99
CA ASN A 50 -15.77 -4.34 0.90
C ASN A 50 -14.86 -3.16 1.29
N PRO A 51 -14.20 -2.48 0.35
CA PRO A 51 -14.35 -2.58 -1.11
C PRO A 51 -13.34 -3.53 -1.78
N PHE A 52 -12.77 -4.49 -1.04
CA PHE A 52 -11.71 -5.37 -1.52
C PHE A 52 -12.28 -6.53 -2.33
N ASP A 53 -12.56 -6.30 -3.61
CA ASP A 53 -13.17 -7.31 -4.49
C ASP A 53 -12.15 -8.16 -5.26
N GLU A 54 -12.60 -9.30 -5.78
CA GLU A 54 -11.99 -9.98 -6.92
C GLU A 54 -12.16 -9.15 -8.21
N GLY A 55 -11.22 -9.29 -9.13
CA GLY A 55 -11.25 -8.69 -10.47
C GLY A 55 -10.36 -7.47 -10.60
N THR A 56 -10.61 -6.66 -11.63
CA THR A 56 -9.83 -5.46 -11.96
C THR A 56 -10.62 -4.21 -11.62
N TYR A 57 -10.00 -3.26 -10.93
CA TYR A 57 -10.62 -2.00 -10.52
C TYR A 57 -9.60 -0.97 -10.04
N THR A 58 -10.09 0.25 -9.81
CA THR A 58 -9.34 1.32 -9.16
C THR A 58 -9.66 1.36 -7.68
N LEU A 59 -8.64 1.20 -6.83
CA LEU A 59 -8.73 1.53 -5.41
C LEU A 59 -8.41 3.00 -5.18
N THR A 60 -9.27 3.69 -4.45
CA THR A 60 -9.12 5.11 -4.12
C THR A 60 -8.98 5.29 -2.61
N PHE A 61 -7.86 5.86 -2.18
CA PHE A 61 -7.58 6.23 -0.80
C PHE A 61 -7.83 7.72 -0.56
N ASN A 62 -8.74 8.02 0.38
CA ASN A 62 -8.89 9.37 0.94
C ASN A 62 -8.17 9.43 2.29
N LYS A 63 -6.97 10.03 2.29
CA LYS A 63 -6.09 10.12 3.47
C LYS A 63 -6.62 11.04 4.57
N SER A 64 -7.36 12.08 4.21
CA SER A 64 -7.97 13.01 5.18
C SER A 64 -9.18 12.41 5.88
N GLU A 65 -10.03 11.68 5.14
CA GLU A 65 -11.20 11.02 5.72
C GLU A 65 -10.88 9.64 6.29
N LYS A 66 -9.69 9.12 5.97
CA LYS A 66 -9.26 7.74 6.26
C LYS A 66 -10.24 6.72 5.71
N THR A 67 -10.54 6.83 4.42
CA THR A 67 -11.40 5.88 3.71
C THR A 67 -10.74 5.26 2.49
N VAL A 68 -11.19 4.06 2.14
CA VAL A 68 -10.86 3.38 0.89
C VAL A 68 -12.15 2.98 0.16
N SER A 69 -12.17 3.11 -1.16
CA SER A 69 -13.28 2.72 -2.05
C SER A 69 -12.74 2.03 -3.31
N ASN A 70 -13.62 1.34 -4.03
CA ASN A 70 -13.34 0.64 -5.29
C ASN A 70 -14.26 1.20 -6.38
N SER A 71 -13.77 1.41 -7.60
CA SER A 71 -14.55 1.90 -8.75
C SER A 71 -15.76 1.04 -9.15
N ASN A 72 -15.81 -0.23 -8.74
CA ASN A 72 -16.89 -1.16 -9.07
C ASN A 72 -18.07 -1.08 -8.08
N ARG A 73 -17.96 -0.27 -7.01
CA ARG A 73 -18.98 -0.11 -5.97
C ARG A 73 -19.13 1.34 -5.55
N ASP A 74 -20.31 1.70 -5.07
CA ASP A 74 -20.56 3.01 -4.46
C ASP A 74 -20.14 3.08 -2.97
N GLU A 75 -19.76 1.93 -2.40
CA GLU A 75 -19.44 1.76 -0.99
C GLU A 75 -17.98 2.17 -0.70
N LYS A 76 -17.79 2.79 0.46
CA LYS A 76 -16.47 3.06 1.05
C LYS A 76 -16.40 2.50 2.45
N VAL A 77 -15.21 2.13 2.90
CA VAL A 77 -14.93 1.80 4.30
C VAL A 77 -13.92 2.75 4.88
N TYR A 78 -13.98 2.92 6.19
CA TYR A 78 -12.96 3.61 6.95
C TYR A 78 -11.81 2.66 7.24
N TYR A 79 -10.59 3.18 7.31
CA TYR A 79 -9.42 2.43 7.74
C TYR A 79 -8.69 3.14 8.87
N GLU A 80 -7.99 2.37 9.69
CA GLU A 80 -7.04 2.90 10.68
C GLU A 80 -5.69 2.24 10.51
N ILE A 81 -4.61 2.98 10.76
CA ILE A 81 -3.26 2.41 10.79
C ILE A 81 -3.07 1.64 12.09
N VAL A 82 -2.63 0.39 11.99
CA VAL A 82 -2.29 -0.45 13.14
C VAL A 82 -0.80 -0.32 13.41
N PRO A 83 -0.39 0.14 14.61
CA PRO A 83 1.03 0.19 14.98
C PRO A 83 1.64 -1.21 15.01
N ASP A 84 2.86 -1.38 14.49
CA ASP A 84 3.57 -2.67 14.43
C ASP A 84 3.57 -3.43 15.76
N LYS A 85 3.76 -2.72 16.89
CA LYS A 85 3.75 -3.30 18.25
C LYS A 85 2.43 -3.96 18.65
N LYS A 86 1.33 -3.63 17.96
CA LYS A 86 0.02 -4.23 18.18
C LYS A 86 -0.23 -5.40 17.25
N VAL A 87 0.45 -5.49 16.11
CA VAL A 87 0.25 -6.56 15.13
C VAL A 87 0.53 -7.93 15.77
N PRO A 88 -0.43 -8.87 15.73
CA PRO A 88 -0.22 -10.20 16.29
C PRO A 88 0.94 -10.93 15.60
N LYS A 89 1.79 -11.60 16.40
CA LYS A 89 3.01 -12.27 15.91
C LYS A 89 2.75 -13.26 14.76
N LYS A 90 1.62 -13.95 14.76
CA LYS A 90 1.23 -14.90 13.69
C LYS A 90 1.13 -14.25 12.30
N TYR A 91 0.88 -12.94 12.24
CA TYR A 91 0.82 -12.18 10.99
C TYR A 91 2.15 -11.55 10.63
N LEU A 92 2.99 -11.24 11.63
CA LEU A 92 4.32 -10.69 11.42
C LEU A 92 5.21 -11.62 10.58
N SER A 93 5.14 -12.94 10.77
CA SER A 93 5.96 -13.88 9.98
C SER A 93 5.62 -13.87 8.47
N ILE A 94 4.33 -13.74 8.12
CA ILE A 94 3.88 -13.65 6.71
C ILE A 94 4.32 -12.31 6.10
N TYR A 95 4.25 -11.27 6.93
CA TYR A 95 4.64 -9.91 6.58
C TYR A 95 6.16 -9.76 6.38
N GLU A 96 6.97 -10.35 7.26
CA GLU A 96 8.42 -10.17 7.32
C GLU A 96 9.08 -10.49 5.98
N ASP A 97 8.68 -11.57 5.31
CA ASP A 97 9.24 -11.95 4.01
C ASP A 97 8.76 -11.04 2.88
N LYS A 98 7.48 -10.68 2.87
CA LYS A 98 6.87 -9.95 1.75
C LYS A 98 7.16 -8.46 1.77
N ALA A 99 7.32 -7.87 2.95
CA ALA A 99 7.50 -6.44 3.15
C ALA A 99 8.94 -6.05 3.52
N LYS A 100 9.87 -7.00 3.66
CA LYS A 100 11.27 -6.72 4.00
C LYS A 100 11.88 -5.65 3.09
N GLY A 101 12.39 -4.58 3.69
CA GLY A 101 13.05 -3.49 2.97
C GLY A 101 12.11 -2.67 2.08
N LYS A 102 10.79 -2.78 2.25
CA LYS A 102 9.78 -2.01 1.53
C LYS A 102 9.04 -1.09 2.51
N ASP A 103 8.58 0.05 2.01
CA ASP A 103 7.66 0.90 2.75
C ASP A 103 6.33 0.15 2.90
N HIS A 104 5.79 0.08 4.12
CA HIS A 104 4.58 -0.68 4.41
C HIS A 104 3.90 -0.15 5.66
N PHE A 105 2.64 -0.53 5.84
CA PHE A 105 1.89 -0.35 7.08
C PHE A 105 0.71 -1.32 7.13
N PHE A 106 0.15 -1.48 8.32
CA PHE A 106 -1.00 -2.34 8.56
C PHE A 106 -2.26 -1.50 8.70
N ILE A 107 -3.39 -2.01 8.22
CA ILE A 107 -4.70 -1.39 8.44
C ILE A 107 -5.74 -2.38 8.93
N ASN A 108 -6.66 -1.90 9.78
CA ASN A 108 -7.99 -2.50 9.94
C ASN A 108 -8.99 -1.65 9.15
N VAL A 109 -10.10 -2.24 8.73
CA VAL A 109 -11.17 -1.54 8.01
C VAL A 109 -12.54 -1.75 8.65
N GLY A 110 -13.47 -0.83 8.40
CA GLY A 110 -14.87 -1.01 8.79
C GLY A 110 -15.81 0.06 8.23
N TYR A 111 -17.09 -0.27 8.17
CA TYR A 111 -18.13 0.61 7.62
C TYR A 111 -18.45 1.84 8.49
N GLN A 112 -18.11 1.81 9.78
CA GLN A 112 -18.33 2.92 10.71
C GLN A 112 -17.00 3.46 11.23
N LYS A 113 -16.75 4.75 11.05
CA LYS A 113 -15.50 5.42 11.43
C LYS A 113 -15.08 5.17 12.89
N ASP A 114 -16.04 5.29 13.81
CA ASP A 114 -15.80 5.16 15.25
C ASP A 114 -15.89 3.70 15.73
N LYS A 115 -16.26 2.78 14.85
CA LYS A 115 -16.45 1.36 15.12
C LYS A 115 -15.91 0.50 13.97
N ILE A 116 -14.63 0.66 13.68
CA ILE A 116 -13.88 -0.32 12.89
C ILE A 116 -13.90 -1.61 13.72
N TRP A 117 -14.70 -2.60 13.28
CA TRP A 117 -14.97 -3.85 14.00
C TRP A 117 -13.68 -4.71 14.13
N GLY A 118 -13.59 -5.57 15.17
CA GLY A 118 -12.57 -6.64 15.24
C GLY A 118 -11.08 -6.21 15.31
N LYS A 119 -10.79 -5.07 15.95
CA LYS A 119 -9.46 -4.43 15.91
C LYS A 119 -8.32 -5.33 16.40
N VAL A 120 -7.28 -5.39 15.56
CA VAL A 120 -6.03 -6.13 15.74
C VAL A 120 -6.26 -7.64 15.81
N GLY A 121 -6.51 -8.23 14.63
CA GLY A 121 -6.38 -9.66 14.41
C GLY A 121 -7.59 -10.36 13.80
N ASP A 122 -8.75 -9.71 13.68
CA ASP A 122 -9.93 -10.34 13.05
C ASP A 122 -10.00 -10.07 11.55
N GLN A 123 -9.69 -8.86 11.08
CA GLN A 123 -9.54 -8.53 9.65
C GLN A 123 -8.52 -7.41 9.48
N MET A 124 -7.30 -7.79 9.10
CA MET A 124 -6.17 -6.88 8.98
C MET A 124 -5.55 -7.04 7.60
N TYR A 125 -5.12 -5.92 7.03
CA TYR A 125 -4.46 -5.88 5.74
C TYR A 125 -3.06 -5.29 5.90
N CYS A 126 -2.09 -5.85 5.19
CA CYS A 126 -0.79 -5.22 4.99
C CYS A 126 -0.77 -4.49 3.67
N VAL A 127 -0.54 -3.19 3.73
CA VAL A 127 -0.28 -2.35 2.55
C VAL A 127 1.22 -2.26 2.36
N ILE A 128 1.70 -2.74 1.22
CA ILE A 128 3.12 -2.72 0.82
C ILE A 128 3.27 -1.78 -0.37
N LEU A 129 4.19 -0.83 -0.26
CA LEU A 129 4.48 0.18 -1.26
C LEU A 129 5.90 0.01 -1.78
N THR A 130 6.04 0.06 -3.10
CA THR A 130 7.34 0.00 -3.77
C THR A 130 7.45 1.10 -4.83
N GLU A 131 8.66 1.37 -5.29
CA GLU A 131 8.94 2.40 -6.30
C GLU A 131 8.43 3.79 -5.89
N GLY A 132 8.66 4.20 -4.62
CA GLY A 132 8.18 5.49 -4.11
C GLY A 132 6.64 5.59 -4.07
N GLY A 133 6.00 4.46 -3.81
CA GLY A 133 4.54 4.31 -3.76
C GLY A 133 3.87 4.18 -5.13
N LYS A 134 4.60 4.10 -6.24
CA LYS A 134 4.00 3.88 -7.58
C LYS A 134 3.37 2.49 -7.73
N LYS A 135 3.82 1.52 -6.95
CA LYS A 135 3.26 0.16 -6.90
C LYS A 135 2.73 -0.12 -5.51
N ILE A 136 1.55 -0.72 -5.44
CA ILE A 136 0.91 -1.19 -4.21
C ILE A 136 0.67 -2.70 -4.28
N GLN A 137 0.86 -3.35 -3.15
CA GLN A 137 0.32 -4.67 -2.89
C GLN A 137 -0.46 -4.64 -1.58
N ILE A 138 -1.70 -5.13 -1.56
CA ILE A 138 -2.51 -5.22 -0.35
C ILE A 138 -2.81 -6.68 -0.08
N LEU A 139 -2.37 -7.16 1.07
CA LEU A 139 -2.53 -8.54 1.49
C LEU A 139 -3.48 -8.61 2.66
N GLU A 140 -4.55 -9.38 2.53
CA GLU A 140 -5.34 -9.81 3.69
C GLU A 140 -4.59 -10.88 4.46
N PHE A 141 -4.63 -10.79 5.78
CA PHE A 141 -4.03 -11.79 6.62
C PHE A 141 -4.96 -12.99 6.84
N GLU A 142 -4.36 -14.18 6.78
CA GLU A 142 -5.07 -15.45 6.86
C GLU A 142 -5.78 -15.62 8.21
N THR A 143 -7.09 -15.42 8.21
CA THR A 143 -7.96 -15.53 9.38
C THR A 143 -8.57 -16.94 9.52
N GLY A 144 -8.28 -17.85 8.57
CA GLY A 144 -8.75 -19.23 8.57
C GLY A 144 -10.10 -19.44 7.90
N TYR A 145 -10.64 -18.43 7.20
CA TYR A 145 -11.98 -18.46 6.61
C TYR A 145 -12.04 -18.83 5.12
N SER A 146 -10.91 -19.02 4.42
CA SER A 146 -10.92 -19.26 2.96
C SER A 146 -10.25 -20.57 2.55
N SER A 147 -10.96 -21.39 1.79
CA SER A 147 -10.42 -22.53 1.03
C SER A 147 -9.85 -22.12 -0.34
N ASP A 148 -10.26 -20.97 -0.85
CA ASP A 148 -10.07 -20.59 -2.25
C ASP A 148 -8.92 -19.59 -2.43
N GLY A 149 -8.46 -18.97 -1.34
CA GLY A 149 -7.37 -18.00 -1.33
C GLY A 149 -7.74 -16.72 -0.59
N TYR A 150 -6.74 -15.88 -0.31
CA TYR A 150 -6.92 -14.61 0.40
C TYR A 150 -6.73 -13.43 -0.54
N TYR A 151 -7.32 -12.30 -0.18
CA TYR A 151 -7.15 -11.07 -0.93
C TYR A 151 -5.68 -10.69 -1.09
N ASN A 152 -5.28 -10.49 -2.34
CA ASN A 152 -3.96 -10.06 -2.73
C ASN A 152 -4.12 -9.12 -3.93
N PHE A 153 -4.28 -7.83 -3.67
CA PHE A 153 -4.41 -6.85 -4.72
C PHE A 153 -3.04 -6.33 -5.13
N ILE A 154 -2.78 -6.29 -6.43
CA ILE A 154 -1.57 -5.71 -7.00
C ILE A 154 -1.99 -4.59 -7.94
N GLY A 155 -1.50 -3.38 -7.68
CA GLY A 155 -1.88 -2.20 -8.45
C GLY A 155 -0.75 -1.21 -8.70
N LYS A 156 -1.02 -0.26 -9.59
CA LYS A 156 -0.12 0.82 -9.96
C LYS A 156 -0.85 2.16 -9.91
N ALA A 157 -0.15 3.17 -9.41
CA ALA A 157 -0.57 4.56 -9.54
C ALA A 157 -0.04 5.11 -10.88
N GLU A 158 -0.84 5.94 -11.53
CA GLU A 158 -0.42 6.72 -12.70
C GLU A 158 0.52 7.88 -12.32
#